data_AF-A0A1H9G821-F1
#
_entry.id   AF-A0A1H9G821-F1
#
_cell.length_a   1.000
_cell.length_b   1.000
_cell.length_c   1.000
_cell.angle_alpha   90.00
_cell.angle_beta   90.00
_cell.angle_gamma   90.00
#
_symmetry.space_group_name_H-M   'P 1'
#
loop_
_entity.id
_entity.type
_entity.pdbx_description
1 polymer ?
#
loop_
_entity_poly.entity_id
_entity_poly.type
_entity_poly.pdbx_seq_one_letter_code
_entity_poly.pdbx_strand_id
1 'polypeptide(L)'
;MNISDAIGSAMMPVGAIARPDFQRLPGAEEERPGPAGPVEETQDTEATTTEREGPQAVTELTPEEEQVVRELQQRDREVRAHEQAHIAAGGRYVTGGATYDFQTGPDGRRYAVGGEVSIDTSRPADPQEAIQKARVIHAAALAPADPSPQDHRVAAQARMMEAEAHAELRLQRQEEATAEGQPMANDQEEEANPMAARDRLAQRFAEVDQLPGEPLLRAVA
;
A
#
# COMPACT_ATOMS: atom_id res chain seq x y z
N MET A 1 -37.75 45.16 10.56
CA MET A 1 -36.97 46.24 11.21
C MET A 1 -36.05 45.59 12.20
N ASN A 2 -34.74 45.66 11.97
CA ASN A 2 -33.72 45.50 13.01
C ASN A 2 -32.48 46.24 12.51
N ILE A 3 -32.13 47.31 13.21
CA ILE A 3 -30.94 48.13 13.07
C ILE A 3 -30.17 47.94 14.38
N SER A 4 -28.96 47.43 14.29
CA SER A 4 -28.00 47.43 15.39
C SER A 4 -26.62 47.66 14.80
N ASP A 5 -26.12 48.88 15.06
CA ASP A 5 -24.75 49.31 15.37
C ASP A 5 -23.58 48.48 14.80
N ALA A 6 -22.71 49.06 13.94
CA ALA A 6 -21.59 49.95 14.31
C ALA A 6 -20.73 49.35 15.43
N ILE A 7 -19.43 49.06 15.25
CA ILE A 7 -18.34 50.03 15.09
C ILE A 7 -17.15 49.33 14.40
N GLY A 8 -16.71 49.82 13.23
CA GLY A 8 -15.45 49.42 12.58
C GLY A 8 -14.38 50.47 12.85
N SER A 9 -13.35 50.10 13.62
CA SER A 9 -12.24 50.99 13.99
C SER A 9 -11.21 51.10 12.87
N ALA A 10 -10.89 52.34 12.52
CA ALA A 10 -9.92 52.81 11.53
C ALA A 10 -8.46 52.45 11.92
N MET A 11 -7.62 52.00 10.99
CA MET A 11 -6.65 52.79 10.18
C MET A 11 -5.46 53.36 10.97
N MET A 12 -4.25 52.82 10.76
CA MET A 12 -3.08 53.48 10.13
C MET A 12 -1.83 52.55 10.13
N PRO A 13 -0.91 52.67 9.14
CA PRO A 13 0.29 51.83 8.97
C PRO A 13 1.58 52.52 9.45
N VAL A 14 2.60 51.75 9.87
CA VAL A 14 3.97 52.27 10.11
C VAL A 14 5.03 51.23 9.73
N GLY A 15 5.97 51.65 8.87
CA GLY A 15 7.39 51.33 9.08
C GLY A 15 8.04 50.32 8.13
N ALA A 16 8.55 50.82 7.00
CA ALA A 16 9.59 50.16 6.20
C ALA A 16 10.96 50.26 6.90
N ILE A 17 11.76 49.18 6.86
CA ILE A 17 13.22 49.26 7.09
C ILE A 17 13.92 48.43 6.01
N ALA A 18 14.81 49.11 5.30
CA ALA A 18 15.58 48.66 4.16
C ALA A 18 16.88 47.92 4.55
N ARG A 19 17.39 47.17 3.57
CA ARG A 19 18.62 46.35 3.55
C ARG A 19 19.92 47.17 3.77
N PRO A 20 21.08 46.51 3.86
CA PRO A 20 21.85 46.46 2.61
C PRO A 20 22.46 45.09 2.27
N ASP A 21 22.43 44.85 0.96
CA ASP A 21 23.17 43.84 0.21
C ASP A 21 24.69 44.16 0.26
N PHE A 22 25.51 43.21 0.71
CA PHE A 22 26.97 43.31 0.59
C PHE A 22 27.44 42.54 -0.65
N GLN A 23 27.75 43.30 -1.69
CA GLN A 23 28.32 42.81 -2.95
C GLN A 23 29.79 42.40 -2.80
N ARG A 24 30.14 41.48 -3.69
CA ARG A 24 31.39 40.75 -3.92
C ARG A 24 32.41 41.56 -4.74
N LEU A 25 33.71 41.15 -4.65
CA LEU A 25 34.79 41.01 -5.67
C LEU A 25 36.16 41.59 -5.19
N PRO A 26 37.34 41.26 -5.79
CA PRO A 26 37.94 39.93 -6.07
C PRO A 26 39.48 39.86 -5.82
N GLY A 27 40.10 38.65 -5.89
CA GLY A 27 41.45 38.46 -6.48
C GLY A 27 42.63 37.96 -5.62
N ALA A 28 43.26 36.88 -6.13
CA ALA A 28 44.61 36.32 -5.87
C ALA A 28 44.87 35.55 -4.57
N GLU A 29 45.56 34.41 -4.50
CA GLU A 29 46.17 33.45 -5.45
C GLU A 29 46.53 32.18 -4.63
N GLU A 30 46.56 31.01 -5.30
CA GLU A 30 47.43 29.80 -5.11
C GLU A 30 48.14 29.52 -3.75
N GLU A 31 48.21 28.30 -3.17
CA GLU A 31 48.63 26.99 -3.68
C GLU A 31 48.15 25.83 -2.77
N ARG A 32 48.26 24.59 -3.28
CA ARG A 32 47.90 23.30 -2.65
C ARG A 32 49.06 22.68 -1.80
N PRO A 33 49.06 21.38 -1.41
CA PRO A 33 49.18 20.96 -0.01
C PRO A 33 50.49 20.22 0.30
N GLY A 34 50.81 20.02 1.60
CA GLY A 34 51.97 19.25 2.05
C GLY A 34 51.68 18.52 3.38
N PRO A 35 52.01 17.22 3.51
CA PRO A 35 51.54 16.37 4.62
C PRO A 35 52.62 16.07 5.70
N ALA A 36 52.12 15.45 6.77
CA ALA A 36 52.80 14.52 7.69
C ALA A 36 53.55 15.10 8.93
N GLY A 37 53.11 14.61 10.10
CA GLY A 37 53.83 14.68 11.38
C GLY A 37 52.91 14.37 12.57
N PRO A 38 53.05 13.23 13.27
CA PRO A 38 52.16 12.76 14.35
C PRO A 38 52.71 13.07 15.75
N VAL A 39 51.84 13.23 16.76
CA VAL A 39 52.02 12.87 18.20
C VAL A 39 50.74 13.25 18.98
N GLU A 40 49.97 12.28 19.46
CA GLU A 40 49.83 11.85 20.87
C GLU A 40 48.86 12.67 21.74
N GLU A 41 47.69 12.05 21.95
CA GLU A 41 46.97 11.85 23.23
C GLU A 41 47.03 12.93 24.32
N THR A 42 45.92 13.65 24.49
CA THR A 42 45.38 13.94 25.83
C THR A 42 43.86 13.85 25.82
N GLN A 43 43.36 12.99 26.70
CA GLN A 43 41.98 12.79 27.07
C GLN A 43 41.42 14.05 27.72
N ASP A 44 40.27 14.53 27.26
CA ASP A 44 39.36 15.31 28.10
C ASP A 44 37.94 14.76 27.90
N THR A 45 37.47 14.13 28.97
CA THR A 45 36.20 13.42 29.04
C THR A 45 35.21 14.38 29.69
N GLU A 46 34.44 15.12 28.89
CA GLU A 46 33.31 15.89 29.41
C GLU A 46 32.18 14.95 29.79
N ALA A 47 32.07 14.72 31.11
CA ALA A 47 30.97 14.05 31.76
C ALA A 47 29.66 14.82 31.55
N THR A 48 28.89 14.43 30.54
CA THR A 48 27.45 14.72 30.51
C THR A 48 26.76 13.72 31.42
N THR A 49 26.27 14.25 32.53
CA THR A 49 25.46 13.60 33.57
C THR A 49 24.31 12.82 32.94
N THR A 50 24.51 11.51 32.78
CA THR A 50 23.42 10.58 32.51
C THR A 50 22.68 10.39 33.83
N GLU A 51 21.54 11.06 33.97
CA GLU A 51 20.52 10.67 34.95
C GLU A 51 20.09 9.24 34.59
N ARG A 52 20.75 8.27 35.23
CA ARG A 52 20.28 6.89 35.26
C ARG A 52 18.93 6.91 35.95
N GLU A 53 17.87 6.80 35.17
CA GLU A 53 16.63 6.18 35.62
C GLU A 53 17.01 4.88 36.32
N GLY A 54 16.77 4.81 37.63
CA GLY A 54 17.08 3.65 38.44
C GLY A 54 16.37 2.40 37.91
N PRO A 55 16.81 1.20 38.30
CA PRO A 55 16.03 0.01 38.05
C PRO A 55 14.64 0.24 38.65
N GLN A 56 13.62 0.35 37.78
CA GLN A 56 12.23 0.34 38.18
C GLN A 56 12.09 -0.85 39.14
N ALA A 57 11.73 -0.55 40.39
CA ALA A 57 11.57 -1.57 41.40
C ALA A 57 10.59 -2.59 40.84
N VAL A 58 11.09 -3.79 40.54
CA VAL A 58 10.27 -4.98 40.36
C VAL A 58 9.62 -5.21 41.71
N THR A 59 8.49 -4.55 41.94
CA THR A 59 7.50 -5.06 42.87
C THR A 59 7.19 -6.47 42.38
N GLU A 60 7.41 -7.46 43.23
CA GLU A 60 6.99 -8.83 42.93
C GLU A 60 5.50 -8.79 42.57
N LEU A 61 5.21 -9.14 41.32
CA LEU A 61 3.85 -9.14 40.80
C LEU A 61 3.05 -10.23 41.51
N THR A 62 1.77 -9.97 41.78
CA THR A 62 0.89 -11.04 42.23
C THR A 62 0.65 -12.05 41.08
N PRO A 63 0.27 -13.30 41.37
CA PRO A 63 -0.06 -14.27 40.33
C PRO A 63 -1.10 -13.78 39.31
N GLU A 64 -2.04 -12.95 39.77
CA GLU A 64 -3.06 -12.29 38.94
C GLU A 64 -2.44 -11.23 38.03
N GLU A 65 -1.53 -10.39 38.55
CA GLU A 65 -0.82 -9.39 37.75
C GLU A 65 0.09 -10.03 36.70
N GLU A 66 0.75 -11.13 37.03
CA GLU A 66 1.52 -11.91 36.06
C GLU A 66 0.65 -12.46 34.93
N GLN A 67 -0.59 -12.88 35.24
CA GLN A 67 -1.52 -13.34 34.22
C GLN A 67 -1.87 -12.22 33.25
N VAL A 68 -2.16 -11.03 33.77
CA VAL A 68 -2.43 -9.83 32.95
C VAL A 68 -1.23 -9.53 32.04
N VAL A 69 -0.01 -9.57 32.57
CA VAL A 69 1.20 -9.37 31.76
C VAL A 69 1.34 -10.41 30.65
N ARG A 70 1.07 -11.69 30.93
CA ARG A 70 1.11 -12.76 29.91
C ARG A 70 0.08 -12.52 28.80
N GLU A 71 -1.12 -12.08 29.13
CA GLU A 71 -2.17 -11.77 28.17
C GLU A 71 -1.80 -10.56 27.29
N LEU A 72 -1.27 -9.50 27.90
CA LEU A 72 -0.78 -8.32 27.17
C LEU A 72 0.38 -8.66 26.23
N GLN A 73 1.31 -9.50 26.68
CA GLN A 73 2.42 -9.98 25.86
C GLN A 73 1.93 -10.81 24.66
N GLN A 74 0.93 -11.66 24.86
CA GLN A 74 0.33 -12.42 23.77
C GLN A 74 -0.31 -11.49 22.75
N ARG A 75 -1.09 -10.52 23.21
CA ARG A 75 -1.75 -9.55 22.34
C ARG A 75 -0.76 -8.67 21.58
N ASP A 76 0.32 -8.21 22.22
CA ASP A 76 1.37 -7.43 21.55
C ASP A 76 2.02 -8.21 20.41
N ARG A 77 2.30 -9.50 20.61
CA ARG A 77 2.83 -10.35 19.53
C ARG A 77 1.85 -10.49 18.38
N GLU A 78 0.58 -10.71 18.67
CA GLU A 78 -0.48 -10.85 17.67
C GLU A 78 -0.65 -9.57 16.86
N VAL A 79 -0.76 -8.41 17.52
CA VAL A 79 -0.89 -7.10 16.88
C VAL A 79 0.30 -6.81 15.98
N ARG A 80 1.53 -7.00 16.48
CA ARG A 80 2.73 -6.78 15.65
C ARG A 80 2.79 -7.71 14.45
N ALA A 81 2.41 -8.97 14.62
CA ALA A 81 2.34 -9.92 13.50
C ALA A 81 1.28 -9.51 12.48
N HIS A 82 0.13 -9.02 12.95
CA HIS A 82 -0.95 -8.49 12.11
C HIS A 82 -0.46 -7.30 11.28
N GLU A 83 0.12 -6.27 11.91
CA GLU A 83 0.63 -5.10 11.18
C GLU A 83 1.79 -5.45 10.24
N GLN A 84 2.66 -6.37 10.66
CA GLN A 84 3.78 -6.81 9.83
C GLN A 84 3.29 -7.54 8.56
N ALA A 85 2.18 -8.28 8.63
CA ALA A 85 1.58 -8.93 7.48
C ALA A 85 1.07 -7.90 6.45
N HIS A 86 0.38 -6.85 6.93
CA HIS A 86 -0.03 -5.74 6.08
C HIS A 86 1.15 -5.06 5.38
N ILE A 87 2.21 -4.75 6.13
CA ILE A 87 3.40 -4.08 5.57
C ILE A 87 4.09 -4.95 4.52
N ALA A 88 4.29 -6.23 4.84
CA ALA A 88 4.97 -7.17 3.95
C ALA A 88 4.25 -7.33 2.61
N ALA A 89 2.92 -7.38 2.63
CA ALA A 89 2.10 -7.49 1.44
C ALA A 89 1.89 -6.16 0.69
N GLY A 90 1.83 -5.03 1.41
CA GLY A 90 1.63 -3.70 0.82
C GLY A 90 2.86 -3.14 0.12
N GLY A 91 4.06 -3.53 0.57
CA GLY A 91 5.33 -3.13 -0.04
C GLY A 91 5.43 -1.62 -0.23
N ARG A 92 5.64 -1.18 -1.48
CA ARG A 92 5.83 0.25 -1.80
C ARG A 92 4.59 1.14 -1.62
N TYR A 93 3.41 0.56 -1.47
CA TYR A 93 2.16 1.33 -1.34
C TYR A 93 1.79 1.62 0.12
N VAL A 94 2.59 1.14 1.07
CA VAL A 94 2.49 1.52 2.48
C VAL A 94 3.01 2.95 2.63
N THR A 95 2.17 3.88 3.08
CA THR A 95 2.49 5.32 3.17
C THR A 95 3.05 5.73 4.53
N GLY A 96 2.77 4.94 5.55
CA GLY A 96 3.33 5.06 6.89
C GLY A 96 3.54 3.66 7.45
N GLY A 97 4.62 3.47 8.22
CA GLY A 97 4.81 2.22 8.96
C GLY A 97 3.64 1.91 9.90
N ALA A 98 3.71 0.78 10.59
CA ALA A 98 2.70 0.43 11.58
C ALA A 98 2.61 1.49 12.68
N THR A 99 1.39 1.93 12.95
CA THR A 99 1.05 2.72 14.14
C THR A 99 0.45 1.76 15.16
N TYR A 100 0.74 1.99 16.44
CA TYR A 100 0.32 1.10 17.52
C TYR A 100 -0.35 1.87 18.65
N ASP A 101 -1.43 1.30 19.16
CA ASP A 101 -2.05 1.67 20.42
C ASP A 101 -1.46 0.84 21.55
N PHE A 102 -1.05 1.50 22.62
CA PHE A 102 -0.36 0.87 23.74
C PHE A 102 -1.17 0.87 25.02
N GLN A 103 -1.04 -0.22 25.78
CA GLN A 103 -1.48 -0.33 27.17
C GLN A 103 -0.28 -0.58 28.08
N THR A 104 -0.22 0.10 29.21
CA THR A 104 0.79 -0.14 30.25
C THR A 104 0.34 -1.27 31.17
N GLY A 105 1.19 -2.29 31.33
CA GLY A 105 0.97 -3.40 32.24
C GLY A 105 1.33 -3.07 33.70
N PRO A 106 0.97 -3.95 34.66
CA PRO A 106 1.33 -3.78 36.08
C PRO A 106 2.85 -3.90 36.33
N ASP A 107 3.60 -4.41 35.36
CA ASP A 107 5.06 -4.42 35.31
C ASP A 107 5.69 -3.09 34.83
N GLY A 108 4.87 -2.07 34.56
CA GLY A 108 5.29 -0.76 34.07
C GLY A 108 5.69 -0.73 32.58
N ARG A 109 5.55 -1.85 31.85
CA ARG A 109 5.92 -1.95 30.43
C ARG A 109 4.73 -1.66 29.54
N ARG A 110 4.98 -1.13 28.34
CA ARG A 110 3.94 -0.89 27.32
C ARG A 110 3.84 -2.05 26.35
N TYR A 111 2.61 -2.45 26.06
CA TYR A 111 2.24 -3.55 25.16
C TYR A 111 1.29 -3.03 24.08
N ALA A 112 1.51 -3.39 22.82
CA ALA A 112 0.60 -3.04 21.72
C ALA A 112 -0.69 -3.85 21.86
N VAL A 113 -1.82 -3.16 21.90
CA VAL A 113 -3.16 -3.78 22.02
C VAL A 113 -4.02 -3.56 20.78
N GLY A 114 -3.59 -2.65 19.90
CA GLY A 114 -4.12 -2.38 18.57
C GLY A 114 -3.05 -1.76 17.68
N GLY A 115 -3.31 -1.74 16.39
CA GLY A 115 -2.46 -1.10 15.41
C GLY A 115 -3.18 -0.89 14.09
N GLU A 116 -2.57 -0.09 13.23
CA GLU A 116 -2.98 0.05 11.84
C GLU A 116 -1.79 0.36 10.92
N VAL A 117 -1.94 -0.02 9.64
CA VAL A 117 -1.01 0.30 8.56
C VAL A 117 -1.72 1.14 7.51
N SER A 118 -1.17 2.33 7.24
CA SER A 118 -1.70 3.21 6.21
C SER A 118 -1.26 2.75 4.82
N ILE A 119 -2.22 2.49 3.93
CA ILE A 119 -2.00 2.08 2.55
C ILE A 119 -2.51 3.19 1.61
N ASP A 120 -1.72 3.55 0.61
CA ASP A 120 -2.11 4.51 -0.42
C ASP A 120 -3.21 3.95 -1.33
N THR A 121 -4.44 4.40 -1.13
CA THR A 121 -5.58 4.01 -1.96
C THR A 121 -5.86 4.96 -3.12
N SER A 122 -4.96 5.92 -3.40
CA SER A 122 -5.09 6.82 -4.55
C SER A 122 -4.98 6.04 -5.86
N ARG A 123 -5.77 6.45 -6.85
CA ARG A 123 -5.77 5.83 -8.18
C ARG A 123 -4.70 6.49 -9.08
N PRO A 124 -3.77 5.72 -9.68
CA PRO A 124 -2.85 6.21 -10.71
C PRO A 124 -3.60 6.60 -11.99
N ALA A 125 -3.01 7.48 -12.79
CA ALA A 125 -3.59 7.91 -14.07
C ALA A 125 -3.54 6.81 -15.14
N ASP A 126 -2.48 6.00 -15.19
CA ASP A 126 -2.39 4.88 -16.12
C ASP A 126 -3.26 3.69 -15.65
N PRO A 127 -4.17 3.16 -16.49
CA PRO A 127 -4.99 2.01 -16.14
C PRO A 127 -4.19 0.75 -15.82
N GLN A 128 -3.05 0.52 -16.49
CA GLN A 128 -2.25 -0.67 -16.23
C GLN A 128 -1.58 -0.60 -14.85
N GLU A 129 -1.02 0.55 -14.49
CA GLU A 129 -0.54 0.83 -13.14
C GLU A 129 -1.65 0.75 -12.10
N ALA A 130 -2.85 1.25 -12.39
CA ALA A 130 -4.00 1.18 -11.48
C ALA A 130 -4.40 -0.27 -11.18
N ILE A 131 -4.44 -1.15 -12.19
CA ILE A 131 -4.70 -2.60 -11.98
C ILE A 131 -3.63 -3.22 -11.09
N GLN A 132 -2.35 -2.94 -11.35
CA GLN A 132 -1.24 -3.49 -10.58
C GLN A 132 -1.29 -3.01 -9.13
N LYS A 133 -1.46 -1.70 -8.91
CA LYS A 133 -1.58 -1.08 -7.59
C LYS A 133 -2.77 -1.64 -6.84
N ALA A 134 -3.95 -1.71 -7.46
CA ALA A 134 -5.16 -2.25 -6.88
C ALA A 134 -4.98 -3.71 -6.41
N ARG A 135 -4.30 -4.56 -7.18
CA ARG A 135 -4.01 -5.94 -6.76
C ARG A 135 -3.16 -6.01 -5.51
N VAL A 136 -2.11 -5.18 -5.43
CA VAL A 136 -1.23 -5.15 -4.26
C VAL A 136 -1.98 -4.63 -3.03
N ILE A 137 -2.75 -3.54 -3.17
CA ILE A 137 -3.57 -3.00 -2.06
C ILE A 137 -4.57 -4.04 -1.57
N HIS A 138 -5.26 -4.72 -2.49
CA HIS A 138 -6.22 -5.76 -2.13
C HIS A 138 -5.56 -6.92 -1.38
N ALA A 139 -4.41 -7.39 -1.86
CA ALA A 139 -3.65 -8.45 -1.19
C ALA A 139 -3.15 -7.99 0.19
N ALA A 140 -2.69 -6.75 0.30
CA ALA A 140 -2.19 -6.18 1.54
C ALA A 140 -3.29 -6.05 2.60
N ALA A 141 -4.46 -5.55 2.22
CA ALA A 141 -5.60 -5.42 3.12
C ALA A 141 -6.08 -6.79 3.63
N LEU A 142 -6.01 -7.84 2.81
CA LEU A 142 -6.43 -9.19 3.22
C LEU A 142 -5.27 -10.08 3.72
N ALA A 143 -4.10 -9.50 3.99
CA ALA A 143 -2.90 -10.27 4.32
C ALA A 143 -2.95 -10.96 5.69
N PRO A 144 -3.46 -10.33 6.77
CA PRO A 144 -3.59 -11.00 8.06
C PRO A 144 -4.63 -12.12 8.02
N ALA A 145 -4.50 -13.10 8.93
CA ALA A 145 -5.43 -14.23 9.02
C ALA A 145 -6.85 -13.81 9.47
N ASP A 146 -6.96 -12.71 10.22
CA ASP A 146 -8.22 -12.12 10.68
C ASP A 146 -8.23 -10.62 10.36
N PRO A 147 -8.56 -10.23 9.11
CA PRO A 147 -8.60 -8.82 8.71
C PRO A 147 -9.69 -8.04 9.46
N SER A 148 -9.42 -6.78 9.77
CA SER A 148 -10.42 -5.91 10.41
C SER A 148 -11.51 -5.45 9.42
N PRO A 149 -12.64 -4.92 9.92
CA PRO A 149 -13.63 -4.27 9.06
C PRO A 149 -13.08 -3.07 8.26
N GLN A 150 -12.01 -2.42 8.72
CA GLN A 150 -11.33 -1.37 7.97
C GLN A 150 -10.58 -1.93 6.77
N ASP A 151 -9.88 -3.04 6.96
CA ASP A 151 -9.12 -3.70 5.90
C ASP A 151 -10.05 -4.22 4.81
N HIS A 152 -11.19 -4.80 5.18
CA HIS A 152 -12.21 -5.19 4.22
C HIS A 152 -12.73 -4.02 3.37
N ARG A 153 -12.85 -2.82 3.94
CA ARG A 153 -13.24 -1.61 3.18
C ARG A 153 -12.15 -1.20 2.20
N VAL A 154 -10.89 -1.24 2.60
CA VAL A 154 -9.73 -0.96 1.72
C VAL A 154 -9.65 -1.99 0.59
N ALA A 155 -9.85 -3.28 0.89
CA ALA A 155 -9.91 -4.35 -0.10
C ALA A 155 -11.04 -4.12 -1.11
N ALA A 156 -12.24 -3.76 -0.66
CA ALA A 156 -13.36 -3.43 -1.53
C ALA A 156 -13.06 -2.23 -2.45
N GLN A 157 -12.47 -1.16 -1.91
CA GLN A 157 -12.03 0.00 -2.70
C GLN A 157 -11.01 -0.39 -3.77
N ALA A 158 -10.05 -1.27 -3.43
CA ALA A 158 -9.07 -1.77 -4.37
C ALA A 158 -9.71 -2.62 -5.48
N ARG A 159 -10.70 -3.47 -5.16
CA ARG A 159 -11.46 -4.21 -6.18
C ARG A 159 -12.19 -3.28 -7.15
N MET A 160 -12.78 -2.20 -6.65
CA MET A 160 -13.43 -1.18 -7.48
C MET A 160 -12.43 -0.50 -8.42
N MET A 161 -11.27 -0.08 -7.89
CA MET A 161 -10.20 0.51 -8.70
C MET A 161 -9.73 -0.43 -9.83
N GLU A 162 -9.54 -1.72 -9.55
CA GLU A 162 -9.17 -2.70 -10.58
C GLU A 162 -10.25 -2.85 -11.64
N ALA A 163 -11.52 -2.91 -11.24
CA ALA A 163 -12.64 -3.05 -12.18
C ALA A 163 -12.78 -1.83 -13.12
N GLU A 164 -12.66 -0.62 -12.57
CA GLU A 164 -12.68 0.63 -13.34
C GLU A 164 -11.51 0.69 -14.33
N ALA A 165 -10.30 0.39 -13.87
CA ALA A 165 -9.11 0.41 -14.71
C ALA A 165 -9.17 -0.65 -15.82
N HIS A 166 -9.73 -1.83 -15.56
CA HIS A 166 -10.01 -2.81 -16.61
C HIS A 166 -11.02 -2.31 -17.65
N ALA A 167 -12.04 -1.56 -17.24
CA ALA A 167 -12.99 -0.98 -18.17
C ALA A 167 -12.35 0.07 -19.07
N GLU A 168 -11.52 0.94 -18.50
CA GLU A 168 -10.77 1.96 -19.24
C GLU A 168 -9.78 1.34 -20.23
N LEU A 169 -9.02 0.32 -19.80
CA LEU A 169 -8.06 -0.37 -20.68
C LEU A 169 -8.76 -1.05 -21.87
N ARG A 170 -10.00 -1.53 -21.70
CA ARG A 170 -10.79 -2.07 -22.83
C ARG A 170 -11.22 -0.98 -23.81
N LEU A 171 -11.56 0.21 -23.32
CA LEU A 171 -11.95 1.33 -24.17
C LEU A 171 -10.73 1.83 -24.97
N GLN A 172 -9.59 2.04 -24.32
CA GLN A 172 -8.34 2.46 -24.97
C GLN A 172 -7.95 1.51 -26.11
N ARG A 173 -8.03 0.19 -25.89
CA ARG A 173 -7.74 -0.80 -26.95
C ARG A 173 -8.71 -0.74 -28.13
N GLN A 174 -9.98 -0.39 -27.91
CA GLN A 174 -10.96 -0.24 -28.99
C GLN A 174 -10.68 1.02 -29.81
N GLU A 175 -10.32 2.11 -29.13
CA GLU A 175 -9.94 3.38 -29.76
C GLU A 175 -8.64 3.22 -30.58
N GLU A 176 -7.65 2.50 -30.06
CA GLU A 176 -6.42 2.16 -30.78
C GLU A 176 -6.70 1.29 -32.02
N ALA A 177 -7.51 0.23 -31.88
CA ALA A 177 -7.86 -0.64 -33.00
C ALA A 177 -8.62 0.09 -34.12
N THR A 178 -9.51 1.02 -33.75
CA THR A 178 -10.23 1.86 -34.72
C THR A 178 -9.33 2.93 -35.36
N ALA A 179 -8.35 3.47 -34.63
CA ALA A 179 -7.37 4.42 -35.14
C ALA A 179 -6.35 3.78 -36.10
N GLU A 180 -5.93 2.53 -35.84
CA GLU A 180 -4.97 1.78 -36.67
C GLU A 180 -5.59 1.13 -37.92
N GLY A 181 -6.89 1.32 -38.16
CA GLY A 181 -7.57 0.81 -39.36
C GLY A 181 -7.60 -0.72 -39.46
N GLN A 182 -7.40 -1.43 -38.34
CA GLN A 182 -7.55 -2.88 -38.31
C GLN A 182 -9.04 -3.20 -38.42
N PRO A 183 -9.49 -3.92 -39.48
CA PRO A 183 -10.86 -4.37 -39.55
C PRO A 183 -11.07 -5.29 -38.35
N MET A 184 -11.97 -4.89 -37.45
CA MET A 184 -12.57 -5.79 -36.49
C MET A 184 -13.13 -6.94 -37.31
N ALA A 185 -12.43 -8.08 -37.32
CA ALA A 185 -12.96 -9.32 -37.89
C ALA A 185 -14.27 -9.56 -37.16
N ASN A 186 -15.37 -9.31 -37.87
CA ASN A 186 -16.70 -9.39 -37.34
C ASN A 186 -17.07 -10.87 -37.27
N ASP A 187 -16.42 -11.61 -36.36
CA ASP A 187 -16.76 -13.01 -36.06
C ASP A 187 -18.18 -13.15 -35.47
N GLN A 188 -18.87 -12.02 -35.26
CA GLN A 188 -20.26 -11.98 -34.83
C GLN A 188 -21.29 -11.99 -35.97
N GLU A 189 -20.88 -11.84 -37.24
CA GLU A 189 -21.81 -11.94 -38.37
C GLU A 189 -22.04 -13.38 -38.87
N GLU A 190 -21.17 -14.33 -38.53
CA GLU A 190 -21.34 -15.73 -38.97
C GLU A 190 -22.22 -16.58 -38.02
N GLU A 191 -22.40 -16.19 -36.75
CA GLU A 191 -23.31 -16.86 -35.82
C GLU A 191 -24.78 -16.42 -35.93
N ALA A 192 -25.05 -15.27 -36.56
CA ALA A 192 -26.41 -14.75 -36.72
C ALA A 192 -27.17 -15.36 -37.92
N ASN A 193 -26.51 -16.19 -38.75
CA ASN A 193 -27.18 -16.89 -39.86
C ASN A 193 -27.68 -18.27 -39.39
N PRO A 194 -29.00 -18.45 -39.15
CA PRO A 194 -29.56 -19.72 -38.68
C PRO A 194 -29.36 -20.88 -39.68
N MET A 195 -29.01 -20.59 -40.94
CA MET A 195 -28.72 -21.62 -41.94
C MET A 195 -27.31 -22.21 -41.76
N ALA A 196 -26.30 -21.37 -41.47
CA ALA A 196 -24.93 -21.82 -41.25
C ALA A 196 -24.78 -22.66 -39.95
N ALA A 197 -25.54 -22.29 -38.90
CA ALA A 197 -25.59 -23.05 -37.66
C ALA A 197 -26.22 -24.45 -37.84
N ARG A 198 -27.25 -24.58 -38.71
CA ARG A 198 -27.89 -25.85 -39.03
C ARG A 198 -26.97 -26.77 -39.83
N ASP A 199 -26.24 -26.22 -40.79
CA ASP A 199 -25.32 -27.01 -41.62
C ASP A 199 -24.13 -27.55 -40.81
N ARG A 200 -23.56 -26.76 -39.89
CA ARG A 200 -22.49 -27.25 -38.98
C ARG A 200 -22.99 -28.33 -38.03
N LEU A 201 -24.21 -28.17 -37.50
CA LEU A 201 -24.82 -29.18 -36.63
C LEU A 201 -25.08 -30.46 -37.41
N ALA A 202 -25.59 -30.37 -38.64
CA ALA A 202 -25.82 -31.51 -39.52
C ALA A 202 -24.51 -32.24 -39.91
N GLN A 203 -23.43 -31.49 -40.19
CA GLN A 203 -22.11 -32.08 -40.44
C GLN A 203 -21.56 -32.82 -39.22
N ARG A 204 -21.74 -32.26 -38.02
CA ARG A 204 -21.27 -32.88 -36.77
C ARG A 204 -22.08 -34.12 -36.37
N PHE A 205 -23.38 -34.16 -36.70
CA PHE A 205 -24.20 -35.36 -36.51
C PHE A 205 -23.88 -36.46 -37.54
N ALA A 206 -23.52 -36.10 -38.78
CA ALA A 206 -23.10 -37.05 -39.80
C ALA A 206 -21.75 -37.74 -39.48
N GLU A 207 -20.88 -37.07 -38.73
CA GLU A 207 -19.57 -37.60 -38.31
C GLU A 207 -19.69 -38.64 -37.17
N VAL A 208 -20.73 -38.55 -36.34
CA VAL A 208 -20.98 -39.50 -35.23
C VAL A 208 -21.53 -40.85 -35.73
N ASP A 209 -22.15 -40.89 -36.91
CA ASP A 209 -22.77 -42.09 -37.48
C ASP A 209 -21.78 -42.99 -38.27
N GLN A 210 -20.49 -42.61 -38.33
CA GLN A 210 -19.42 -43.34 -39.06
C GLN A 210 -18.48 -44.16 -38.15
N LEU A 211 -18.92 -44.58 -36.96
CA LEU A 211 -18.15 -45.57 -36.18
C LEU A 211 -18.38 -46.99 -36.74
N PRO A 212 -17.36 -47.68 -37.28
CA PRO A 212 -17.53 -49.06 -37.70
C PRO A 212 -17.80 -49.94 -36.46
N GLY A 213 -18.94 -50.62 -36.47
CA GLY A 213 -19.29 -51.61 -35.45
C GLY A 213 -18.34 -52.80 -35.49
N GLU A 214 -17.48 -52.91 -34.49
CA GLU A 214 -16.70 -54.13 -34.24
C GLU A 214 -17.65 -55.25 -33.79
N PRO A 215 -17.69 -56.41 -34.47
CA PRO A 215 -18.55 -57.52 -34.05
C PRO A 215 -17.95 -58.24 -32.84
N LEU A 216 -18.68 -58.19 -31.72
CA LEU A 216 -18.44 -59.01 -30.54
C LEU A 216 -18.96 -60.44 -30.74
N LEU A 217 -18.20 -61.38 -31.35
CA LEU A 217 -18.48 -62.82 -31.23
C LEU A 217 -17.21 -63.74 -31.35
N ARG A 218 -16.66 -64.11 -30.19
CA ARG A 218 -16.36 -65.46 -29.67
C ARG A 218 -15.91 -66.63 -30.60
N ALA A 219 -14.74 -67.20 -30.32
CA ALA A 219 -14.41 -68.65 -30.33
C ALA A 219 -13.05 -68.82 -29.59
N VAL A 220 -12.90 -69.45 -28.42
CA VAL A 220 -12.92 -70.90 -28.11
C VAL A 220 -12.30 -71.78 -29.19
N ALA A 221 -11.00 -72.07 -29.04
CA ALA A 221 -10.40 -73.40 -29.13
C ALA A 221 -8.99 -73.34 -28.53
#